data_AF-A0A534CPT0-F1
#
_entry.id   AF-A0A534CPT0-F1
#
_cell.length_a   1.000
_cell.length_b   1.000
_cell.length_c   1.000
_cell.angle_alpha   90.00
_cell.angle_beta   90.00
_cell.angle_gamma   90.00
#
_symmetry.space_group_name_H-M   'P 1'
#
loop_
_entity.id
_entity.type
_entity.pdbx_description
1 polymer ?
#
loop_
_entity_poly.entity_id
_entity_poly.type
_entity_poly.pdbx_seq_one_letter_code
_entity_poly.pdbx_strand_id
1 'polypeptide(L)'
;RSALLPRVPQRLRFALARIADASLAFRRDGSALARVTGATLVLFALRILFTKSLGLACGVDLPIADLVLILPILWIVVMLPITIGALGVQDAGYVALMALVGVSAPVAVGISLLEHLIVRAVSLPGAFMIEGMTAKSIRPQQ
;
A
#
# COMPACT_ATOMS: atom_id res chain seq x y z
N ARG A 1 -16.75 0.09 -34.75
CA ARG A 1 -16.49 1.35 -34.01
C ARG A 1 -15.67 1.02 -32.77
N SER A 2 -14.34 1.08 -32.86
CA SER A 2 -13.40 1.02 -31.72
C SER A 2 -11.98 1.29 -32.24
N ALA A 3 -11.77 2.51 -32.75
CA ALA A 3 -10.50 2.96 -33.33
C ALA A 3 -9.78 3.93 -32.38
N LEU A 4 -9.49 3.50 -31.15
CA LEU A 4 -8.84 4.34 -30.14
C LEU A 4 -7.60 3.75 -29.47
N LEU A 5 -7.03 2.65 -29.97
CA LEU A 5 -5.78 2.10 -29.41
C LEU A 5 -4.75 1.76 -30.50
N PRO A 6 -4.16 2.75 -31.22
CA PRO A 6 -3.16 2.43 -32.25
C PRO A 6 -1.74 2.24 -31.70
N ARG A 7 -1.44 2.54 -30.42
CA ARG A 7 -0.05 2.50 -29.91
C ARG A 7 0.06 2.05 -28.46
N VAL A 8 -0.54 0.91 -28.12
CA VAL A 8 -0.22 0.25 -26.86
C VAL A 8 1.09 -0.53 -27.05
N PRO A 9 2.18 -0.19 -26.35
CA PRO A 9 3.45 -0.92 -26.48
C PRO A 9 3.23 -2.40 -26.16
N GLN A 10 3.90 -3.28 -26.91
CA GLN A 10 3.65 -4.73 -26.89
C GLN A 10 3.76 -5.35 -25.49
N ARG A 11 4.67 -4.81 -24.66
CA ARG A 11 4.84 -5.16 -23.23
C ARG A 11 3.58 -4.91 -22.40
N LEU A 12 2.88 -3.80 -22.66
CA LEU A 12 1.67 -3.42 -21.93
C LEU A 12 0.48 -4.30 -22.37
N ARG A 13 0.41 -4.71 -23.64
CA ARG A 13 -0.59 -5.71 -24.09
C ARG A 13 -0.40 -7.05 -23.41
N PHE A 14 0.83 -7.54 -23.27
CA PHE A 14 1.10 -8.80 -22.57
C PHE A 14 0.82 -8.70 -21.07
N ALA A 15 1.21 -7.61 -20.42
CA ALA A 15 0.90 -7.37 -19.01
C ALA A 15 -0.62 -7.30 -18.77
N LEU A 16 -1.34 -6.55 -19.60
CA LEU A 16 -2.81 -6.43 -19.53
C LEU A 16 -3.51 -7.76 -19.81
N ALA A 17 -3.05 -8.53 -20.81
CA ALA A 17 -3.59 -9.86 -21.08
C ALA A 17 -3.37 -10.81 -19.90
N ARG A 18 -2.19 -10.79 -19.26
CA ARG A 18 -1.92 -11.60 -18.05
C ARG A 18 -2.75 -11.16 -16.85
N ILE A 19 -2.95 -9.87 -16.66
CA ILE A 19 -3.84 -9.34 -15.60
C ILE A 19 -5.29 -9.74 -15.90
N ALA A 20 -5.73 -9.65 -17.15
CA ALA A 20 -7.07 -10.04 -17.57
C ALA A 20 -7.29 -11.56 -17.41
N ASP A 21 -6.35 -12.40 -17.83
CA ASP A 21 -6.42 -13.86 -17.67
C ASP A 21 -6.39 -14.28 -16.20
N ALA A 22 -5.54 -13.64 -15.37
CA ALA A 22 -5.53 -13.87 -13.92
C ALA A 22 -6.84 -13.41 -13.25
N SER A 23 -7.40 -12.29 -13.70
CA SER A 23 -8.68 -11.77 -13.20
C SER A 23 -9.86 -12.66 -13.63
N LEU A 24 -9.83 -13.20 -14.85
CA LEU A 24 -10.84 -14.11 -15.38
C LEU A 24 -10.76 -15.49 -14.73
N ALA A 25 -9.56 -15.96 -14.37
CA ALA A 25 -9.39 -17.18 -13.56
C ALA A 25 -9.98 -17.03 -12.15
N PHE A 26 -9.88 -15.83 -11.55
CA PHE A 26 -10.48 -15.53 -10.24
C PHE A 26 -12.02 -15.46 -10.25
N ARG A 27 -12.66 -15.18 -11.40
CA ARG A 27 -14.12 -15.05 -11.51
C ARG A 27 -14.88 -16.37 -11.36
N ARG A 28 -14.21 -17.52 -11.49
CA ARG A 28 -14.87 -18.84 -11.40
C ARG A 28 -15.07 -19.32 -9.97
N ASP A 29 -14.47 -18.66 -8.97
CA ASP A 29 -14.50 -19.13 -7.59
C ASP A 29 -14.90 -17.98 -6.64
N GLY A 30 -16.20 -17.81 -6.44
CA GLY A 30 -16.76 -16.71 -5.62
C GLY A 30 -16.23 -16.71 -4.17
N SER A 31 -15.85 -17.87 -3.65
CA SER A 31 -15.22 -17.98 -2.33
C SER A 31 -13.82 -17.36 -2.30
N ALA A 32 -13.05 -17.44 -3.39
CA ALA A 32 -11.72 -16.84 -3.46
C ALA A 32 -11.81 -15.31 -3.51
N LEU A 33 -12.74 -14.77 -4.30
CA LEU A 33 -13.03 -13.33 -4.34
C LEU A 33 -13.44 -12.80 -2.97
N ALA A 34 -14.37 -13.46 -2.28
CA ALA A 34 -14.81 -13.04 -0.95
C ALA A 34 -13.65 -13.04 0.08
N ARG A 35 -12.76 -14.04 0.04
CA ARG A 35 -11.58 -14.08 0.92
C ARG A 35 -10.59 -12.97 0.63
N VAL A 36 -10.31 -12.69 -0.63
CA VAL A 36 -9.38 -11.60 -1.01
C VAL A 36 -9.97 -10.25 -0.61
N THR A 37 -11.23 -9.98 -0.93
CA THR A 37 -11.91 -8.75 -0.51
C THR A 37 -11.94 -8.60 1.00
N GLY A 38 -12.25 -9.68 1.73
CA GLY A 38 -12.22 -9.69 3.19
C GLY A 38 -10.82 -9.39 3.74
N ALA A 39 -9.78 -10.04 3.21
CA ALA A 39 -8.39 -9.80 3.62
C ALA A 39 -7.95 -8.36 3.32
N THR A 40 -8.30 -7.81 2.15
CA THR A 40 -8.04 -6.41 1.81
C THR A 40 -8.72 -5.46 2.78
N LEU A 41 -9.99 -5.71 3.13
CA LEU A 41 -10.73 -4.88 4.07
C LEU A 41 -10.11 -4.92 5.47
N VAL A 42 -9.68 -6.10 5.93
CA VAL A 42 -8.98 -6.27 7.21
C VAL A 42 -7.65 -5.51 7.21
N LEU A 43 -6.85 -5.65 6.14
CA LEU A 43 -5.59 -4.91 6.01
C LEU A 43 -5.84 -3.40 6.01
N PHE A 44 -6.91 -2.94 5.36
CA PHE A 44 -7.28 -1.54 5.32
C PHE A 44 -7.71 -1.02 6.70
N ALA A 45 -8.51 -1.79 7.43
CA ALA A 45 -8.91 -1.49 8.80
C ALA A 45 -7.69 -1.41 9.74
N LEU A 46 -6.74 -2.36 9.64
CA LEU A 46 -5.49 -2.32 10.40
C LEU A 46 -4.68 -1.06 10.09
N ARG A 47 -4.64 -0.64 8.82
CA ARG A 47 -3.97 0.59 8.41
C ARG A 47 -4.59 1.82 9.05
N ILE A 48 -5.92 1.91 9.07
CA ILE A 48 -6.66 3.00 9.73
C ILE A 48 -6.35 3.04 11.22
N LEU A 49 -6.42 1.90 11.91
CA LEU A 49 -6.13 1.81 13.34
C LEU A 49 -4.68 2.17 13.66
N PHE A 50 -3.75 1.77 12.78
CA PHE A 50 -2.35 2.13 12.90
C PHE A 50 -2.12 3.64 12.76
N THR A 51 -2.65 4.28 11.72
CA THR A 51 -2.56 5.74 11.55
C THR A 51 -3.27 6.48 12.70
N LYS A 52 -4.41 5.99 13.20
CA LYS A 52 -5.06 6.57 14.38
C LYS A 52 -4.15 6.53 15.60
N SER A 53 -3.49 5.40 15.84
CA SER A 53 -2.55 5.24 16.95
C SER A 53 -1.36 6.19 16.84
N LEU A 54 -0.86 6.42 15.63
CA LEU A 54 0.19 7.41 15.35
C LEU A 54 -0.29 8.83 15.62
N GLY A 55 -1.51 9.19 15.18
CA GLY A 55 -2.12 10.48 15.50
C GLY A 55 -2.19 10.73 17.00
N LEU A 56 -2.67 9.75 17.76
CA LEU A 56 -2.73 9.81 19.21
C LEU A 56 -1.35 9.97 19.84
N ALA A 57 -0.33 9.27 19.34
CA ALA A 57 1.05 9.43 19.78
C ALA A 57 1.62 10.83 19.48
N CYS A 58 1.15 11.48 18.43
CA CYS A 58 1.45 12.88 18.10
C CYS A 58 0.55 13.91 18.82
N GLY A 59 -0.35 13.46 19.70
CA GLY A 59 -1.22 14.32 20.49
C GLY A 59 -2.48 14.81 19.77
N VAL A 60 -2.88 14.18 18.67
CA VAL A 60 -4.10 14.53 17.91
C VAL A 60 -5.02 13.31 17.80
N ASP A 61 -6.27 13.46 18.21
CA ASP A 61 -7.28 12.42 17.96
C ASP A 61 -7.90 12.60 16.58
N LEU A 62 -7.56 11.68 15.67
CA LEU A 62 -8.11 11.63 14.32
C LEU A 62 -9.39 10.79 14.31
N PRO A 63 -10.54 11.37 13.90
CA PRO A 63 -11.75 10.61 13.69
C PRO A 63 -11.54 9.50 12.66
N ILE A 64 -12.10 8.31 12.94
CA ILE A 64 -11.98 7.16 12.02
C ILE A 64 -12.61 7.49 10.65
N ALA A 65 -13.69 8.28 10.63
CA ALA A 65 -14.36 8.70 9.40
C ALA A 65 -13.42 9.46 8.46
N ASP A 66 -12.61 10.36 9.00
CA ASP A 66 -11.65 11.16 8.24
C ASP A 66 -10.54 10.28 7.66
N LEU A 67 -10.03 9.35 8.48
CA LEU A 67 -8.99 8.40 8.06
C LEU A 67 -9.46 7.45 6.95
N VAL A 68 -10.72 7.01 7.00
CA VAL A 68 -11.33 6.16 5.96
C VAL A 68 -11.37 6.87 4.61
N LEU A 69 -11.51 8.20 4.59
CA LEU A 69 -11.51 8.98 3.35
C LEU A 69 -10.10 9.35 2.88
N ILE A 70 -9.21 9.72 3.82
CA ILE A 70 -7.86 10.21 3.53
C ILE A 70 -6.93 9.07 3.10
N LEU A 71 -6.91 7.96 3.84
CA LEU A 71 -5.93 6.90 3.62
C LEU A 71 -6.01 6.21 2.25
N PRO A 72 -7.19 5.91 1.66
CA PRO A 72 -7.22 5.28 0.34
C PRO A 72 -6.61 6.20 -0.72
N ILE A 73 -6.91 7.49 -0.64
CA ILE A 73 -6.39 8.51 -1.56
C ILE A 73 -4.88 8.63 -1.38
N LEU A 74 -4.41 8.69 -0.13
CA LEU A 74 -2.99 8.73 0.19
C LEU A 74 -2.25 7.53 -0.41
N TRP A 75 -2.77 6.30 -0.24
CA TRP A 75 -2.12 5.10 -0.76
C TRP A 75 -2.10 5.04 -2.28
N ILE A 76 -3.12 5.57 -2.96
CA ILE A 76 -3.10 5.72 -4.42
C ILE A 76 -1.97 6.66 -4.84
N VAL A 77 -1.78 7.79 -4.14
CA VAL A 77 -0.70 8.75 -4.43
C VAL A 77 0.67 8.13 -4.15
N VAL A 78 0.83 7.44 -3.04
CA VAL A 78 2.09 6.78 -2.64
C VAL A 78 2.47 5.62 -3.57
N MET A 79 1.47 4.96 -4.19
CA MET A 79 1.70 3.94 -5.21
C MET A 79 2.27 4.49 -6.52
N LEU A 80 2.24 5.81 -6.73
CA LEU A 80 2.91 6.42 -7.86
C LEU A 80 4.43 6.25 -7.69
N PRO A 81 5.15 5.63 -8.63
CA PRO A 81 6.58 5.37 -8.54
C PRO A 81 7.39 6.66 -8.83
N ILE A 82 7.08 7.73 -8.12
CA ILE A 82 7.73 9.05 -8.26
C ILE A 82 9.05 9.07 -7.48
N THR A 83 9.08 8.46 -6.28
CA THR A 83 10.27 8.43 -5.41
C THR A 83 10.58 7.04 -4.87
N ILE A 84 11.86 6.80 -4.58
CA ILE A 84 12.32 5.54 -3.97
C ILE A 84 11.80 5.49 -2.53
N GLY A 85 11.05 4.43 -2.21
CA GLY A 85 10.50 4.22 -0.88
C GLY A 85 9.49 5.28 -0.45
N ALA A 86 8.87 6.01 -1.40
CA ALA A 86 7.86 7.04 -1.18
C ALA A 86 8.27 8.22 -0.27
N LEU A 87 9.56 8.36 0.03
CA LEU A 87 10.09 9.50 0.78
C LEU A 87 9.73 10.81 0.07
N GLY A 88 9.23 11.79 0.82
CA GLY A 88 8.74 13.06 0.28
C GLY A 88 7.32 12.99 -0.29
N VAL A 89 6.98 11.99 -1.11
CA VAL A 89 5.62 11.84 -1.67
C VAL A 89 4.61 11.51 -0.58
N GLN A 90 4.97 10.57 0.29
CA GLN A 90 4.15 10.21 1.44
C GLN A 90 4.02 11.39 2.41
N ASP A 91 5.12 12.07 2.72
CA ASP A 91 5.12 13.19 3.66
C ASP A 91 4.28 14.36 3.14
N ALA A 92 4.44 14.73 1.86
CA ALA A 92 3.63 15.75 1.21
C ALA A 92 2.16 15.33 1.11
N GLY A 93 1.88 14.06 0.83
CA GLY A 93 0.53 13.50 0.79
C GLY A 93 -0.16 13.58 2.16
N TYR A 94 0.54 13.23 3.23
CA TYR A 94 0.05 13.38 4.59
C TYR A 94 -0.24 14.84 4.92
N VAL A 95 0.69 15.76 4.65
CA VAL A 95 0.48 17.19 4.90
C VAL A 95 -0.71 17.72 4.12
N ALA A 96 -0.81 17.42 2.82
CA ALA A 96 -1.88 17.91 1.96
C ALA A 96 -3.26 17.37 2.35
N LEU A 97 -3.37 16.07 2.62
CA LEU A 97 -4.65 15.45 2.94
C LEU A 97 -5.09 15.70 4.39
N MET A 98 -4.14 15.72 5.34
CA MET A 98 -4.46 16.00 6.74
C MET A 98 -4.79 17.49 6.99
N ALA A 99 -4.28 18.39 6.14
CA ALA A 99 -4.70 19.79 6.16
C ALA A 99 -6.21 19.96 5.87
N LEU A 100 -6.82 19.06 5.09
CA LEU A 100 -8.27 19.09 4.79
C LEU A 100 -9.13 18.82 6.03
N VAL A 101 -8.57 18.18 7.05
CA VAL A 101 -9.25 17.84 8.32
C VAL A 101 -8.69 18.66 9.49
N GLY A 102 -7.98 19.75 9.21
CA GLY A 102 -7.54 20.73 10.20
C GLY A 102 -6.28 20.34 10.98
N VAL A 103 -5.54 19.33 10.54
CA VAL A 103 -4.28 18.92 11.19
C VAL A 103 -3.15 19.81 10.68
N SER A 104 -2.30 20.28 11.61
CA SER A 104 -1.15 21.11 11.26
C SER A 104 -0.07 20.31 10.52
N ALA A 105 0.64 20.97 9.59
CA ALA A 105 1.70 20.35 8.82
C ALA A 105 2.81 19.69 9.68
N PRO A 106 3.29 20.30 10.80
CA PRO A 106 4.28 19.66 11.66
C PRO A 106 3.81 18.32 12.24
N VAL A 107 2.54 18.24 12.64
CA VAL A 107 1.95 17.00 13.18
C VAL A 107 1.82 15.95 12.09
N ALA A 108 1.32 16.33 10.90
CA ALA A 108 1.18 15.41 9.77
C ALA A 108 2.53 14.81 9.33
N VAL A 109 3.60 15.63 9.30
CA VAL A 109 4.97 15.14 9.05
C VAL A 109 5.42 14.19 10.16
N GLY A 110 5.15 14.50 11.43
CA GLY A 110 5.45 13.63 12.56
C GLY A 110 4.82 12.24 12.42
N ILE A 111 3.53 12.20 12.07
CA ILE A 111 2.79 10.94 11.82
C ILE A 111 3.45 10.16 10.67
N SER A 112 3.73 10.82 9.53
CA SER A 112 4.35 10.18 8.37
C SER A 112 5.74 9.61 8.69
N LEU A 113 6.55 10.34 9.44
CA LEU A 113 7.89 9.92 9.83
C LEU A 113 7.86 8.72 10.80
N LEU A 114 6.97 8.74 11.78
CA LEU A 114 6.76 7.60 12.68
C LEU A 114 6.27 6.38 11.91
N GLU A 115 5.35 6.55 10.96
CA GLU A 115 4.91 5.47 10.09
C GLU A 115 6.10 4.85 9.35
N HIS A 116 6.92 5.68 8.69
CA HIS A 116 8.11 5.22 7.98
C HIS A 116 9.07 4.43 8.87
N LEU A 117 9.35 4.93 10.07
CA LEU A 117 10.27 4.28 11.02
C LEU A 117 9.73 2.92 11.48
N ILE A 118 8.47 2.86 11.89
CA ILE A 118 7.85 1.63 12.39
C ILE A 118 7.73 0.59 11.27
N VAL A 119 7.27 0.98 10.08
CA VAL A 119 7.14 0.05 8.94
C VAL A 119 8.50 -0.52 8.56
N ARG A 120 9.56 0.29 8.52
CA ARG A 120 10.94 -0.19 8.27
C ARG A 120 11.41 -1.13 9.37
N ALA A 121 11.18 -0.79 10.64
CA ALA A 121 11.57 -1.63 11.77
C ALA A 121 10.87 -3.00 11.75
N VAL A 122 9.56 -3.03 11.47
CA VAL A 122 8.76 -4.26 11.37
C VAL A 122 9.09 -5.07 10.12
N SER A 123 9.66 -4.45 9.08
CA SER A 123 10.06 -5.15 7.86
C SER A 123 11.40 -5.89 7.99
N LEU A 124 12.25 -5.52 8.96
CA LEU A 124 13.57 -6.14 9.17
C LEU A 124 13.52 -7.67 9.41
N PRO A 125 12.63 -8.23 10.27
CA PRO A 125 12.47 -9.67 10.42
C PRO A 125 12.21 -10.42 9.11
N GLY A 126 11.46 -9.81 8.19
CA GLY A 126 11.21 -10.38 6.87
C GLY A 126 12.49 -10.53 6.04
N ALA A 127 13.43 -9.57 6.17
CA ALA A 127 14.73 -9.65 5.50
C ALA A 127 15.57 -10.85 6.02
N PHE A 128 15.62 -11.04 7.34
CA PHE A 128 16.33 -12.18 7.95
C PHE A 128 15.74 -13.54 7.55
N MET A 129 14.42 -13.64 7.37
CA MET A 129 13.77 -14.88 6.93
C MET A 129 14.18 -15.25 5.49
N ILE A 130 14.37 -14.28 4.61
CA ILE A 130 14.78 -14.52 3.21
C ILE A 130 16.21 -15.08 3.14
N GLU A 131 17.14 -14.57 3.96
CA GLU A 131 18.49 -15.13 4.06
C GLU A 131 18.46 -16.61 4.46
N GLY A 132 17.60 -16.98 5.41
CA GLY A 132 17.40 -18.37 5.84
C GLY A 132 16.81 -19.29 4.76
N MET A 133 15.92 -18.78 3.89
CA MET A 133 15.34 -19.54 2.78
C MET A 133 16.34 -19.75 1.63
N THR A 134 17.16 -18.74 1.35
CA THR A 134 18.18 -18.79 0.29
C THR A 134 19.29 -19.78 0.63
N ALA A 135 19.66 -19.87 1.91
CA ALA A 135 20.64 -20.84 2.41
C ALA A 135 20.17 -22.31 2.32
N LYS A 136 18.86 -22.58 2.32
CA LYS A 136 18.31 -23.94 2.27
C LYS A 136 18.08 -24.48 0.85
N SER A 137 17.97 -23.60 -0.15
CA SER A 137 17.68 -23.98 -1.54
C SER A 137 18.93 -24.31 -2.39
N ILE A 138 20.14 -24.03 -1.89
CA ILE A 138 21.41 -24.36 -2.57
C ILE A 138 22.08 -25.56 -1.87
N ARG A 139 21.34 -26.65 -1.66
CA ARG A 139 21.95 -27.94 -1.35
C ARG A 139 21.62 -28.85 -2.53
N PRO A 140 22.58 -29.07 -3.46
CA PRO A 140 22.34 -29.97 -4.58
C PRO A 140 22.01 -31.35 -4.01
N GLN A 141 20.87 -31.90 -4.42
CA GLN A 141 20.55 -33.29 -4.15
C GLN A 141 21.60 -34.13 -4.88
N GLN A 142 22.48 -34.77 -4.12
CA GLN A 142 23.28 -35.90 -4.60
C GLN A 142 22.43 -37.15 -4.60
#